data_AF-A0A2T4XGT4-F1
#
_entry.id   AF-A0A2T4XGT4-F1
#
_cell.length_a   1.000
_cell.length_b   1.000
_cell.length_c   1.000
_cell.angle_alpha   90.00
_cell.angle_beta   90.00
_cell.angle_gamma   90.00
#
_symmetry.space_group_name_H-M   'P 1'
#
loop_
_entity.id
_entity.type
_entity.pdbx_description
1 polymer ?
#
loop_
_entity_poly.entity_id
_entity_poly.type
_entity_poly.pdbx_seq_one_letter_code
_entity_poly.pdbx_strand_id
1 'polypeptide(L)'
;MGVKVSRKAAILVVLVLAVLVTLRVRFAVDQLREMGNGDGNGRVVAEVHGEDDGLAVEGGELAGEGLVVEDGGLAGEDGELHGVALMHEELAEAGWQWLAVGQEPGWRVLADGEGTIALSMIGMELEGYVVDGDVGDTNSFTWKAMVAGDSMSFAFYREDCMDTMSGFEFAYRVRMEFGDRVYSGCGIALVP
;
A
#
# COMPACT_ATOMS: atom_id res chain seq x y z
N MET A 1 -21.29 -21.16 42.12
CA MET A 1 -22.29 -20.07 42.11
C MET A 1 -22.81 -19.95 40.68
N GLY A 2 -24.07 -20.31 40.42
CA GLY A 2 -24.65 -20.26 39.06
C GLY A 2 -25.30 -18.91 38.79
N VAL A 3 -24.79 -18.17 37.82
CA VAL A 3 -25.37 -16.89 37.40
C VAL A 3 -26.69 -17.20 36.68
N LYS A 4 -27.82 -16.90 37.33
CA LYS A 4 -29.14 -16.94 36.69
C LYS A 4 -29.26 -15.74 35.75
N VAL A 5 -28.95 -15.94 34.48
CA VAL A 5 -29.22 -14.94 33.45
C VAL A 5 -30.74 -14.82 33.28
N SER A 6 -31.27 -13.62 33.53
CA SER A 6 -32.69 -13.33 33.36
C SER A 6 -33.09 -13.49 31.90
N ARG A 7 -34.20 -14.18 31.61
CA ARG A 7 -34.75 -14.34 30.24
C ARG A 7 -34.88 -13.01 29.50
N LYS A 8 -35.12 -11.91 30.23
CA LYS A 8 -35.20 -10.56 29.66
C LYS A 8 -33.85 -10.07 29.11
N ALA A 9 -32.74 -10.40 29.78
CA ALA A 9 -31.40 -10.03 29.32
C ALA A 9 -31.03 -10.81 28.04
N ALA A 10 -31.41 -12.09 27.96
CA ALA A 10 -31.17 -12.88 26.76
C ALA A 10 -31.92 -12.31 25.53
N ILE A 11 -33.18 -11.91 25.69
CA ILE A 11 -33.97 -11.30 24.61
C ILE A 11 -33.37 -9.96 24.17
N LEU A 12 -32.94 -9.13 25.13
CA LEU A 12 -32.30 -7.85 24.82
C LEU A 12 -31.01 -8.04 24.00
N VAL A 13 -30.16 -8.99 24.39
CA VAL A 13 -28.91 -9.30 23.67
C VAL A 13 -29.20 -9.75 22.24
N VAL A 14 -30.19 -10.63 22.05
CA VAL A 14 -30.57 -11.09 20.71
C VAL A 14 -31.09 -9.94 19.85
N LEU A 15 -31.90 -9.04 20.40
CA LEU A 15 -32.39 -7.86 19.68
C LEU A 15 -31.26 -6.90 19.30
N VAL A 16 -30.33 -6.63 20.21
CA VAL A 16 -29.16 -5.78 19.93
C VAL A 16 -28.30 -6.40 18.84
N LEU A 17 -28.01 -7.70 18.91
CA LEU A 17 -27.26 -8.40 17.87
C LEU A 17 -27.98 -8.35 16.51
N ALA A 18 -29.30 -8.57 16.48
CA ALA A 18 -30.07 -8.48 15.24
C ALA A 18 -30.01 -7.07 14.62
N VAL A 19 -30.12 -6.02 15.44
CA VAL A 19 -29.98 -4.63 14.97
C VAL A 19 -28.57 -4.37 14.42
N LEU A 20 -27.52 -4.79 15.14
CA LEU A 20 -26.13 -4.62 14.70
C LEU A 20 -25.85 -5.33 13.37
N VAL A 21 -26.35 -6.56 13.21
CA VAL A 21 -26.24 -7.30 11.94
C VAL A 21 -26.97 -6.56 10.81
N THR A 22 -28.17 -6.07 11.06
CA THR A 22 -28.96 -5.34 10.04
C THR A 22 -28.27 -4.04 9.61
N LEU A 23 -27.65 -3.32 10.56
CA LEU A 23 -26.88 -2.10 10.27
C LEU A 23 -25.63 -2.39 9.42
N ARG A 24 -24.88 -3.46 9.75
CA ARG A 24 -23.71 -3.87 8.96
C ARG A 24 -24.07 -4.28 7.53
N VAL A 25 -25.17 -5.01 7.36
CA VAL A 25 -25.65 -5.41 6.02
C VAL A 25 -26.06 -4.20 5.18
N ARG A 26 -26.79 -3.23 5.76
CA ARG A 26 -27.16 -2.00 5.04
C ARG A 26 -25.93 -1.20 4.61
N PHE A 27 -24.96 -1.02 5.51
CA PHE A 27 -23.73 -0.30 5.20
C PHE A 27 -22.96 -0.94 4.03
N ALA A 28 -22.84 -2.28 4.02
CA ALA A 28 -22.19 -3.00 2.91
C ALA A 28 -22.95 -2.85 1.58
N VAL A 29 -24.29 -2.83 1.60
CA VAL A 29 -25.11 -2.66 0.39
C VAL A 29 -25.00 -1.25 -0.18
N ASP A 30 -24.92 -0.22 0.66
CA ASP A 30 -24.76 1.16 0.21
C ASP A 30 -23.39 1.39 -0.45
N GLN A 31 -22.32 0.80 0.11
CA GLN A 31 -20.97 0.82 -0.50
C GLN A 31 -20.95 0.17 -1.89
N LEU A 32 -21.61 -0.99 -2.06
CA LEU A 32 -21.72 -1.65 -3.37
C LEU A 32 -22.54 -0.82 -4.38
N ARG A 33 -23.50 -0.02 -3.93
CA ARG A 33 -24.32 0.84 -4.78
C ARG A 33 -23.54 2.05 -5.30
N GLU A 34 -22.64 2.61 -4.49
CA GLU A 34 -21.78 3.73 -4.90
C GLU A 34 -20.75 3.31 -5.95
N MET A 35 -20.17 2.11 -5.83
CA MET A 35 -19.26 1.57 -6.84
C MET A 35 -19.94 1.23 -8.18
N GLY A 36 -21.24 0.94 -8.18
CA GLY A 36 -22.00 0.56 -9.37
C GLY A 36 -22.54 1.73 -10.21
N ASN A 37 -22.47 2.97 -9.71
CA ASN A 37 -23.06 4.15 -10.37
C ASN A 37 -22.00 5.11 -10.95
N GLY A 38 -20.79 4.60 -11.22
CA GLY A 38 -19.76 5.30 -11.97
C GLY A 38 -20.22 5.54 -13.41
N ASP A 39 -20.83 6.69 -13.63
CA ASP A 39 -21.26 7.21 -14.92
C ASP A 39 -20.03 7.34 -15.84
N GLY A 40 -19.85 6.37 -16.72
CA GLY A 40 -18.71 6.24 -17.63
C GLY A 40 -18.73 7.25 -18.77
N ASN A 41 -18.82 8.55 -18.46
CA ASN A 41 -18.74 9.63 -19.44
C ASN A 41 -17.57 10.58 -19.14
N GLY A 42 -16.40 10.00 -18.88
CA GLY A 42 -15.12 10.71 -18.96
C GLY A 42 -14.72 10.90 -20.43
N ARG A 43 -15.31 11.88 -21.10
CA ARG A 43 -14.89 12.35 -22.42
C ARG A 43 -13.47 12.91 -22.29
N VAL A 44 -12.47 12.10 -22.62
CA VAL A 44 -11.07 12.52 -22.78
C VAL A 44 -11.01 13.51 -23.93
N VAL A 45 -10.94 14.79 -23.62
CA VAL A 45 -10.58 15.83 -24.59
C VAL A 45 -9.06 15.85 -24.63
N ALA A 46 -8.50 15.18 -25.64
CA ALA A 46 -7.09 15.34 -25.98
C ALA A 46 -6.91 16.74 -26.61
N GLU A 47 -6.48 17.72 -25.82
CA GLU A 47 -5.88 18.93 -26.35
C GLU A 47 -4.45 18.62 -26.78
N VAL A 48 -4.28 18.41 -28.09
CA VAL A 48 -2.98 18.40 -28.76
C VAL A 48 -2.62 19.86 -29.02
N HIS A 49 -1.80 20.45 -28.16
CA HIS A 49 -1.08 21.68 -28.49
C HIS A 49 0.22 21.27 -29.18
N GLY A 50 0.26 21.46 -30.49
CA GLY A 50 1.50 21.46 -31.27
C GLY A 50 2.04 22.87 -31.34
N GLU A 51 3.27 23.06 -30.86
CA GLU A 51 4.11 24.21 -31.20
C GLU A 51 5.38 23.67 -31.87
N ASP A 52 5.33 23.69 -33.20
CA ASP A 52 6.46 23.64 -34.11
C ASP A 52 7.31 24.89 -33.93
N ASP A 53 8.56 24.74 -33.46
CA ASP A 53 9.61 25.73 -33.70
C ASP A 53 10.79 25.05 -34.40
N GLY A 54 10.72 25.08 -35.73
CA GLY A 54 11.82 24.72 -36.60
C GLY A 54 12.95 25.75 -36.52
N LEU A 55 14.12 25.30 -36.07
CA LEU A 55 15.38 26.02 -36.29
C LEU A 55 16.23 25.25 -37.29
N ALA A 56 16.33 25.82 -38.49
CA ALA A 56 17.26 25.43 -39.52
C ALA A 56 18.70 25.72 -39.06
N VAL A 57 19.54 24.68 -39.01
CA VAL A 57 21.00 24.84 -38.87
C VAL A 57 21.62 24.51 -40.23
N GLU A 58 22.14 25.56 -40.87
CA GLU A 58 22.91 25.47 -42.10
C GLU A 58 24.25 24.74 -41.87
N GLY A 59 24.65 23.98 -42.88
CA GLY A 59 25.77 23.05 -42.84
C GLY A 59 27.15 23.70 -42.69
N GLY A 60 28.03 22.96 -42.02
CA GLY A 60 29.47 23.15 -42.02
C GLY A 60 30.16 21.80 -42.13
N GLU A 61 30.59 21.47 -43.33
CA GLU A 61 31.41 20.30 -43.65
C GLU A 61 32.85 20.55 -43.21
N LEU A 62 33.34 19.83 -42.21
CA LEU A 62 34.77 19.65 -41.95
C LEU A 62 35.04 18.19 -41.61
N ALA A 63 35.69 17.51 -42.55
CA ALA A 63 36.28 16.20 -42.37
C ALA A 63 37.34 16.23 -41.27
N GLY A 64 37.22 15.33 -40.30
CA GLY A 64 38.18 15.19 -39.20
C GLY A 64 37.90 13.92 -38.41
N GLU A 65 38.51 12.83 -38.87
CA GLU A 65 39.07 11.72 -38.09
C GLU A 65 38.35 11.32 -36.79
N GLY A 66 37.57 10.24 -36.89
CA GLY A 66 37.54 9.14 -35.93
C GLY A 66 37.63 9.46 -34.44
N LEU A 67 36.46 9.67 -33.83
CA LEU A 67 36.26 9.27 -32.44
C LEU A 67 34.94 8.50 -32.36
N VAL A 68 35.06 7.17 -32.38
CA VAL A 68 34.00 6.30 -31.90
C VAL A 68 33.99 6.48 -30.38
N VAL A 69 33.21 7.44 -29.89
CA VAL A 69 32.76 7.40 -28.51
C VAL A 69 31.62 6.40 -28.51
N GLU A 70 31.94 5.17 -28.10
CA GLU A 70 30.92 4.27 -27.58
C GLU A 70 30.37 4.95 -26.33
N ASP A 71 29.33 5.78 -26.51
CA ASP A 71 28.51 6.29 -25.42
C ASP A 71 27.60 5.15 -24.94
N GLY A 72 28.25 4.07 -24.51
CA GLY A 72 27.69 3.09 -23.60
C GLY A 72 27.68 3.73 -22.22
N GLY A 73 26.85 4.77 -22.08
CA GLY A 73 26.52 5.37 -20.80
C GLY A 73 26.08 4.25 -19.89
N LEU A 74 26.96 3.91 -18.96
CA LEU A 74 26.67 3.02 -17.84
C LEU A 74 25.41 3.61 -17.20
N ALA A 75 24.26 2.96 -17.41
CA ALA A 75 23.12 3.12 -16.53
C ALA A 75 23.66 2.72 -15.15
N GLY A 76 24.09 3.73 -14.40
CA GLY A 76 24.70 3.54 -13.10
C GLY A 76 23.70 2.87 -12.19
N GLU A 77 24.22 2.12 -11.24
CA GLU A 77 23.48 1.52 -10.12
C GLU A 77 22.71 2.57 -9.28
N ASP A 78 22.83 3.87 -9.60
CA ASP A 78 22.15 5.00 -8.99
C ASP A 78 20.72 5.25 -9.53
N GLY A 79 20.38 4.77 -10.74
CA GLY A 79 19.06 5.00 -11.33
C GLY A 79 17.92 4.24 -10.65
N GLU A 80 18.17 3.03 -10.14
CA GLU A 80 17.14 2.16 -9.56
C GLU A 80 16.72 2.59 -8.14
N LEU A 81 17.68 3.05 -7.34
CA LEU A 81 17.42 3.61 -6.01
C LEU A 81 16.60 4.91 -6.06
N HIS A 82 16.78 5.71 -7.12
CA HIS A 82 15.99 6.94 -7.31
C HIS A 82 14.51 6.64 -7.51
N GLY A 83 14.18 5.52 -8.19
CA GLY A 83 12.80 5.10 -8.41
C GLY A 83 12.08 4.70 -7.11
N VAL A 84 12.77 4.03 -6.19
CA VAL A 84 12.18 3.62 -4.90
C VAL A 84 11.86 4.82 -4.02
N ALA A 85 12.76 5.82 -3.98
CA ALA A 85 12.54 7.04 -3.22
C ALA A 85 11.36 7.87 -3.77
N LEU A 86 11.29 8.05 -5.10
CA LEU A 86 10.17 8.74 -5.74
C LEU A 86 8.83 8.04 -5.48
N MET A 87 8.80 6.70 -5.52
CA MET A 87 7.60 5.94 -5.18
C MET A 87 7.16 6.19 -3.72
N HIS A 88 8.09 6.31 -2.77
CA HIS A 88 7.72 6.61 -1.38
C HIS A 88 7.09 8.00 -1.22
N GLU A 89 7.61 8.99 -1.95
CA GLU A 89 7.05 10.35 -1.98
C GLU A 89 5.64 10.34 -2.58
N GLU A 90 5.44 9.69 -3.73
CA GLU A 90 4.11 9.54 -4.36
C GLU A 90 3.11 8.85 -3.44
N LEU A 91 3.53 7.82 -2.70
CA LEU A 91 2.67 7.13 -1.73
C LEU A 91 2.32 8.03 -0.55
N ALA A 92 3.26 8.83 -0.05
CA ALA A 92 3.02 9.80 1.01
C ALA A 92 2.05 10.89 0.58
N GLU A 93 2.22 11.44 -0.63
CA GLU A 93 1.30 12.41 -1.23
C GLU A 93 -0.11 11.85 -1.42
N ALA A 94 -0.22 10.55 -1.72
CA ALA A 94 -1.49 9.83 -1.81
C ALA A 94 -2.15 9.57 -0.44
N GLY A 95 -1.52 9.98 0.67
CA GLY A 95 -2.07 9.86 2.03
C GLY A 95 -1.70 8.57 2.76
N TRP A 96 -0.88 7.70 2.16
CA TRP A 96 -0.36 6.52 2.85
C TRP A 96 0.70 6.93 3.86
N GLN A 97 0.69 6.32 5.04
CA GLN A 97 1.62 6.64 6.13
C GLN A 97 2.59 5.50 6.41
N TRP A 98 2.31 4.30 5.90
CA TRP A 98 3.12 3.13 6.12
C TRP A 98 3.17 2.26 4.89
N LEU A 99 4.36 1.76 4.62
CA LEU A 99 4.63 0.76 3.60
C LEU A 99 5.37 -0.41 4.25
N ALA A 100 4.91 -1.63 3.99
CA ALA A 100 5.63 -2.85 4.28
C ALA A 100 5.65 -3.76 3.05
N VAL A 101 6.78 -4.40 2.79
CA VAL A 101 7.00 -5.30 1.65
C VAL A 101 7.69 -6.57 2.10
N GLY A 102 7.42 -7.70 1.46
CA GLY A 102 8.17 -8.93 1.67
C GLY A 102 8.30 -9.76 0.39
N GLN A 103 9.32 -10.61 0.37
CA GLN A 103 9.88 -11.19 -0.85
C GLN A 103 9.29 -12.56 -1.21
N GLU A 104 9.11 -13.44 -0.22
CA GLU A 104 8.84 -14.86 -0.48
C GLU A 104 7.73 -15.42 0.44
N PRO A 105 6.50 -15.58 -0.08
CA PRO A 105 6.00 -15.03 -1.36
C PRO A 105 5.96 -13.50 -1.35
N GLY A 106 5.92 -12.89 -2.53
CA GLY A 106 5.83 -11.44 -2.68
C GLY A 106 4.54 -10.86 -2.08
N TRP A 107 4.67 -9.89 -1.18
CA TRP A 107 3.54 -9.16 -0.61
C TRP A 107 3.89 -7.68 -0.35
N ARG A 108 2.86 -6.83 -0.37
CA ARG A 108 2.93 -5.40 -0.06
C ARG A 108 1.72 -4.99 0.76
N VAL A 109 1.94 -4.19 1.78
CA VAL A 109 0.91 -3.60 2.62
C VAL A 109 1.13 -2.09 2.69
N LEU A 110 0.07 -1.35 2.40
CA LEU A 110 -0.04 0.08 2.63
C LEU A 110 -1.06 0.33 3.73
N ALA A 111 -0.77 1.26 4.64
CA ALA A 111 -1.73 1.72 5.64
C ALA A 111 -1.73 3.25 5.75
N ASP A 112 -2.92 3.83 5.85
CA ASP A 112 -3.11 5.27 6.06
C ASP A 112 -3.25 5.61 7.56
N GLY A 113 -3.42 6.90 7.86
CA GLY A 113 -3.62 7.38 9.23
C GLY A 113 -5.01 7.14 9.82
N GLU A 114 -5.98 6.76 8.98
CA GLU A 114 -7.36 6.45 9.37
C GLU A 114 -7.55 4.95 9.67
N GLY A 115 -6.53 4.15 9.35
CA GLY A 115 -6.49 2.71 9.58
C GLY A 115 -6.93 1.88 8.37
N THR A 116 -7.12 2.48 7.19
CA THR A 116 -7.36 1.73 5.95
C THR A 116 -6.11 0.96 5.57
N ILE A 117 -6.28 -0.27 5.08
CA ILE A 117 -5.19 -1.12 4.61
C ILE A 117 -5.45 -1.56 3.18
N ALA A 118 -4.42 -1.47 2.33
CA ALA A 118 -4.37 -2.13 1.04
C ALA A 118 -3.27 -3.22 1.05
N LEU A 119 -3.68 -4.48 0.89
CA LEU A 119 -2.81 -5.65 0.79
C LEU A 119 -2.75 -6.14 -0.65
N SER A 120 -1.53 -6.27 -1.17
CA SER A 120 -1.27 -6.90 -2.46
C SER A 120 -0.39 -8.14 -2.23
N MET A 121 -0.79 -9.27 -2.79
CA MET A 121 -0.03 -10.51 -2.85
C MET A 121 -0.15 -11.08 -4.27
N ILE A 122 0.69 -12.05 -4.63
CA ILE A 122 0.66 -12.66 -5.97
C ILE A 122 -0.76 -13.16 -6.31
N GLY A 123 -1.40 -12.50 -7.29
CA GLY A 123 -2.74 -12.83 -7.77
C GLY A 123 -3.89 -12.37 -6.87
N MET A 124 -3.63 -11.47 -5.90
CA MET A 124 -4.60 -11.06 -4.90
C MET A 124 -4.40 -9.59 -4.50
N GLU A 125 -5.46 -8.80 -4.57
CA GLU A 125 -5.52 -7.47 -3.99
C GLU A 125 -6.72 -7.40 -3.05
N LEU A 126 -6.48 -7.05 -1.80
CA LEU A 126 -7.48 -7.02 -0.76
C LEU A 126 -7.41 -5.69 -0.02
N GLU A 127 -8.59 -5.16 0.31
CA GLU A 127 -8.73 -4.02 1.21
C GLU A 127 -9.13 -4.49 2.60
N GLY A 128 -8.74 -3.71 3.59
CA GLY A 128 -9.02 -3.99 4.99
C GLY A 128 -8.91 -2.77 5.87
N TYR A 129 -9.00 -3.00 7.17
CA TYR A 129 -8.89 -1.94 8.17
C TYR A 129 -8.24 -2.44 9.45
N VAL A 130 -7.46 -1.57 10.08
CA VAL A 130 -6.89 -1.76 11.42
C VAL A 130 -8.03 -1.79 12.44
N VAL A 131 -8.08 -2.83 13.27
CA VAL A 131 -9.07 -2.98 14.35
C VAL A 131 -8.50 -2.79 15.74
N ASP A 132 -7.18 -2.95 15.87
CA ASP A 132 -6.48 -2.84 17.14
C ASP A 132 -5.04 -2.45 16.83
N GLY A 133 -4.48 -1.58 17.66
CA GLY A 133 -3.10 -1.11 17.54
C GLY A 133 -2.50 -1.01 18.92
N ASP A 134 -1.40 -1.73 19.13
CA ASP A 134 -0.64 -1.67 20.36
C ASP A 134 0.72 -1.06 20.08
N VAL A 135 0.94 0.12 20.63
CA VAL A 135 2.29 0.70 20.71
C VAL A 135 2.96 -0.06 21.85
N GLY A 136 3.76 -1.06 21.49
CA GLY A 136 4.53 -1.84 22.46
C GLY A 136 5.64 -0.99 23.09
N ASP A 137 6.83 -1.56 23.24
CA ASP A 137 7.98 -0.79 23.72
C ASP A 137 8.44 0.25 22.66
N THR A 138 9.40 1.11 23.03
CA THR A 138 9.97 2.15 22.14
C THR A 138 10.52 1.64 20.81
N ASN A 139 10.74 0.32 20.69
CA ASN A 139 11.33 -0.33 19.52
C ASN A 139 10.36 -1.24 18.75
N SER A 140 9.10 -1.37 19.17
CA SER A 140 8.16 -2.22 18.45
C SER A 140 6.71 -1.81 18.63
N PHE A 141 5.91 -2.02 17.60
CA PHE A 141 4.46 -1.87 17.70
C PHE A 141 3.78 -2.99 16.91
N THR A 142 2.52 -3.26 17.26
CA THR A 142 1.72 -4.28 16.58
C THR A 142 0.39 -3.72 16.14
N TRP A 143 -0.12 -4.20 15.01
CA TRP A 143 -1.47 -3.95 14.54
C TRP A 143 -2.20 -5.27 14.36
N LYS A 144 -3.51 -5.23 14.57
CA LYS A 144 -4.42 -6.24 14.05
C LYS A 144 -5.32 -5.58 13.05
N ALA A 145 -5.55 -6.28 11.95
CA ALA A 145 -6.41 -5.83 10.88
C ALA A 145 -7.44 -6.90 10.50
N MET A 146 -8.49 -6.45 9.85
CA MET A 146 -9.45 -7.30 9.17
C MET A 146 -9.33 -7.05 7.67
N VAL A 147 -8.98 -8.09 6.91
CA VAL A 147 -8.79 -8.02 5.46
C VAL A 147 -9.66 -9.12 4.84
N ALA A 148 -10.59 -8.75 3.96
CA ALA A 148 -11.57 -9.67 3.37
C ALA A 148 -12.37 -10.54 4.39
N GLY A 149 -12.50 -10.08 5.64
CA GLY A 149 -13.20 -10.81 6.71
C GLY A 149 -12.31 -11.74 7.55
N ASP A 150 -11.04 -11.88 7.18
CA ASP A 150 -10.05 -12.64 7.93
C ASP A 150 -9.20 -11.71 8.81
N SER A 151 -8.75 -12.22 9.95
CA SER A 151 -7.87 -11.48 10.84
C SER A 151 -6.41 -11.61 10.40
N MET A 152 -5.72 -10.48 10.40
CA MET A 152 -4.29 -10.38 10.11
C MET A 152 -3.61 -9.65 11.28
N SER A 153 -2.39 -10.06 11.63
CA SER A 153 -1.58 -9.34 12.60
C SER A 153 -0.27 -8.89 11.96
N PHE A 154 0.20 -7.72 12.40
CA PHE A 154 1.48 -7.16 12.01
C PHE A 154 2.28 -6.85 13.26
N ALA A 155 3.55 -7.22 13.27
CA ALA A 155 4.51 -6.79 14.27
C ALA A 155 5.67 -6.09 13.58
N PHE A 156 5.91 -4.85 13.97
CA PHE A 156 6.96 -4.00 13.45
C PHE A 156 8.05 -3.89 14.52
N TYR A 157 9.28 -4.18 14.12
CA TYR A 157 10.47 -4.08 14.97
C TYR A 157 11.39 -3.02 14.37
N ARG A 158 11.78 -2.02 15.15
CA ARG A 158 12.75 -0.99 14.75
C ARG A 158 14.14 -1.63 14.70
N GLU A 159 14.44 -2.22 13.54
CA GLU A 159 15.66 -2.91 13.19
C GLU A 159 15.88 -2.69 11.69
N ASP A 160 17.11 -2.34 11.31
CA ASP A 160 17.48 -2.13 9.92
C ASP A 160 17.16 -3.39 9.09
N CYS A 161 16.49 -3.19 7.96
CA CYS A 161 16.02 -4.25 7.10
C CYS A 161 16.38 -3.92 5.65
N MET A 162 17.27 -4.71 5.07
CA MET A 162 17.65 -4.57 3.67
C MET A 162 16.75 -5.43 2.81
N ASP A 163 16.02 -4.81 1.89
CA ASP A 163 15.28 -5.49 0.84
C ASP A 163 16.29 -6.05 -0.18
N THR A 164 16.45 -7.38 -0.20
CA THR A 164 17.43 -8.07 -1.06
C THR A 164 17.17 -7.95 -2.56
N MET A 165 15.98 -7.50 -2.98
CA MET A 165 15.61 -7.36 -4.40
C MET A 165 15.91 -5.95 -4.90
N SER A 166 15.62 -4.92 -4.10
CA SER A 166 15.89 -3.51 -4.47
C SER A 166 17.22 -2.97 -3.93
N GLY A 167 17.82 -3.64 -2.94
CA GLY A 167 18.95 -3.12 -2.17
C GLY A 167 18.58 -1.98 -1.22
N PHE A 168 17.30 -1.61 -1.12
CA PHE A 168 16.84 -0.48 -0.32
C PHE A 168 16.81 -0.83 1.18
N GLU A 169 17.19 0.14 2.02
CA GLU A 169 17.21 0.00 3.47
C GLU A 169 15.93 0.57 4.09
N PHE A 170 15.27 -0.24 4.90
CA PHE A 170 14.05 0.08 5.62
C PHE A 170 14.33 0.15 7.12
N ALA A 171 13.67 1.08 7.81
CA ALA A 171 13.85 1.30 9.25
C ALA A 171 13.20 0.22 10.15
N TYR A 172 12.39 -0.66 9.57
CA TYR A 172 11.65 -1.69 10.30
C TYR A 172 11.76 -3.06 9.66
N ARG A 173 11.91 -4.08 10.49
CA ARG A 173 11.58 -5.47 10.14
C ARG A 173 10.11 -5.74 10.48
N VAL A 174 9.38 -6.35 9.56
CA VAL A 174 7.95 -6.61 9.68
C VAL A 174 7.69 -8.10 9.68
N ARG A 175 6.86 -8.56 10.63
CA ARG A 175 6.28 -9.90 10.66
C ARG A 175 4.78 -9.78 10.47
N MET A 176 4.24 -10.45 9.46
CA MET A 176 2.82 -10.51 9.18
C MET A 176 2.31 -11.93 9.42
N GLU A 177 1.20 -12.08 10.15
CA GLU A 177 0.52 -13.36 10.31
C GLU A 177 -0.85 -13.29 9.65
N PHE A 178 -1.12 -14.22 8.72
CA PHE A 178 -2.38 -14.30 7.99
C PHE A 178 -2.82 -15.76 7.86
N GLY A 179 -3.91 -16.11 8.55
CA GLY A 179 -4.30 -17.51 8.77
C GLY A 179 -3.21 -18.28 9.53
N ASP A 180 -2.82 -19.44 9.02
CA ASP A 180 -1.75 -20.29 9.60
C ASP A 180 -0.35 -19.96 9.06
N ARG A 181 -0.20 -18.85 8.33
CA ARG A 181 1.05 -18.47 7.67
C ARG A 181 1.68 -17.25 8.33
N VAL A 182 3.00 -17.30 8.40
CA VAL A 182 3.84 -16.20 8.88
C VAL A 182 4.71 -15.73 7.72
N TYR A 183 4.72 -14.44 7.49
CA TYR A 183 5.48 -13.77 6.47
C TYR A 183 6.46 -12.79 7.13
N SER A 184 7.59 -12.56 6.48
CA SER A 184 8.61 -11.61 6.93
C SER A 184 8.93 -10.62 5.82
N GLY A 185 9.25 -9.39 6.21
CA GLY A 185 9.45 -8.30 5.30
C GLY A 185 10.13 -7.09 5.94
N CYS A 186 10.21 -6.03 5.18
CA CYS A 186 10.77 -4.74 5.56
C CYS A 186 9.69 -3.66 5.51
N GLY A 187 9.81 -2.61 6.32
CA GLY A 187 8.82 -1.54 6.37
C GLY A 187 9.37 -0.17 6.73
N ILE A 188 8.64 0.87 6.31
CA ILE A 188 9.00 2.26 6.49
C ILE A 188 7.76 3.09 6.82
N ALA A 189 7.94 4.10 7.67
CA ALA A 189 6.96 5.16 7.85
C ALA A 189 7.12 6.17 6.72
N LEU A 190 6.06 6.42 5.98
CA LEU A 190 5.99 7.44 4.95
C LEU A 190 5.69 8.76 5.67
N VAL A 191 6.68 9.65 5.68
CA VAL A 191 6.53 10.98 6.25
C VAL A 191 6.11 11.92 5.11
N PRO A 192 4.94 12.57 5.20
CA PRO A 192 4.57 13.61 4.24
C PRO A 192 5.43 14.88 4.39
#